data_AF-A0A5N6E7R3-F1
#
_entry.id   AF-A0A5N6E7R3-F1
#
_cell.length_a   1.000
_cell.length_b   1.000
_cell.length_c   1.000
_cell.angle_alpha   90.00
_cell.angle_beta   90.00
_cell.angle_gamma   90.00
#
_symmetry.space_group_name_H-M   'P 1'
#
loop_
_entity.id
_entity.type
_entity.pdbx_description
1 polymer ?
#
loop_
_entity_poly.entity_id
_entity_poly.type
_entity_poly.pdbx_seq_one_letter_code
_entity_poly.pdbx_strand_id
1 'polypeptide(L)'
;MEKPSDISSGVMASIEPAYSACYNLRNTLTGSSSNPCRVRPFLNELECLIKTLELLRTAVNSMPKIEISELSGPLDECGRACKSFQQQYQYSHQISTEDLHNLRGFPGTIDNLTQLLNGYNSTFKIVADTIRWVITF
;
A
#
# COMPACT_ATOMS: atom_id res chain seq x y z
N MET A 1 19.72 28.55 17.04
CA MET A 1 18.57 28.17 17.90
C MET A 1 17.64 27.37 17.01
N GLU A 2 17.93 26.08 16.84
CA GLU A 2 17.18 25.18 15.95
C GLU A 2 15.92 24.70 16.66
N LYS A 3 14.79 24.81 15.96
CA LYS A 3 13.46 24.46 16.45
C LYS A 3 13.23 22.97 16.21
N PRO A 4 12.92 22.15 17.23
CA PRO A 4 12.68 20.72 17.05
C PRO A 4 11.25 20.51 16.56
N SER A 5 11.00 20.68 15.26
CA SER A 5 9.67 20.42 14.67
C SER A 5 9.66 20.03 13.18
N ASP A 6 10.76 20.18 12.45
CA ASP A 6 10.75 20.02 10.98
C ASP A 6 11.03 18.60 10.46
N ILE A 7 11.09 17.59 11.34
CA ILE A 7 11.31 16.19 10.90
C ILE A 7 10.00 15.50 10.47
N SER A 8 8.86 16.20 10.54
CA SER A 8 7.64 15.77 9.86
C SER A 8 7.74 15.87 8.33
N SER A 9 8.81 16.48 7.79
CA SER A 9 9.09 16.59 6.34
C SER A 9 10.08 15.50 5.89
N GLY A 10 9.70 14.25 6.07
CA GLY A 10 10.50 13.09 5.68
C GLY A 10 9.65 12.02 4.99
N VAL A 11 10.13 10.78 5.00
CA VAL A 11 9.43 9.59 4.46
C VAL A 11 7.95 9.47 4.89
N MET A 12 7.56 10.05 6.03
CA MET A 12 6.16 10.10 6.50
C MET A 12 5.20 10.75 5.49
N ALA A 13 5.68 11.70 4.69
CA ALA A 13 4.90 12.31 3.61
C ALA A 13 4.54 11.32 2.50
N SER A 14 5.29 10.21 2.37
CA SER A 14 5.01 9.10 1.46
C SER A 14 4.28 7.94 2.15
N ILE A 15 4.59 7.66 3.42
CA ILE A 15 3.96 6.58 4.20
C ILE A 15 2.45 6.82 4.33
N GLU A 16 2.02 8.03 4.71
CA GLU A 16 0.58 8.26 4.97
C GLU A 16 -0.30 8.17 3.73
N PRO A 17 0.06 8.78 2.58
CA PRO A 17 -0.68 8.58 1.35
C PRO A 17 -0.73 7.12 0.90
N ALA A 18 0.37 6.37 1.06
CA ALA A 18 0.42 4.94 0.73
C ALA A 18 -0.52 4.13 1.64
N TYR A 19 -0.47 4.36 2.95
CA TYR A 19 -1.33 3.73 3.94
C TYR A 19 -2.81 4.00 3.66
N SER A 20 -3.16 5.28 3.46
CA SER A 20 -4.53 5.69 3.15
C SER A 20 -5.05 5.05 1.86
N ALA A 21 -4.23 5.01 0.80
CA ALA A 21 -4.59 4.38 -0.47
C ALA A 21 -4.84 2.87 -0.31
N CYS A 22 -3.96 2.16 0.41
CA CYS A 22 -4.14 0.73 0.68
C CYS A 22 -5.43 0.46 1.47
N TYR A 23 -5.68 1.25 2.52
CA TYR A 23 -6.85 1.12 3.37
C TYR A 23 -8.17 1.38 2.62
N ASN A 24 -8.20 2.42 1.77
CA ASN A 24 -9.35 2.74 0.93
C ASN A 24 -9.64 1.66 -0.11
N LEU A 25 -8.59 1.11 -0.72
CA LEU A 25 -8.73 -0.02 -1.63
C LEU A 25 -9.32 -1.23 -0.92
N ARG A 26 -8.81 -1.59 0.27
CA ARG A 26 -9.33 -2.70 1.05
C ARG A 26 -10.82 -2.51 1.33
N ASN A 27 -11.23 -1.33 1.81
CA ASN A 27 -12.63 -1.03 2.11
C ASN A 27 -13.52 -1.15 0.87
N THR A 28 -13.02 -0.70 -0.29
CA THR A 28 -13.73 -0.81 -1.58
C THR A 28 -13.96 -2.27 -1.96
N LEU A 29 -12.94 -3.12 -1.82
CA LEU A 29 -13.01 -4.54 -2.15
C LEU A 29 -13.79 -5.38 -1.14
N THR A 30 -13.84 -4.97 0.12
CA THR A 30 -14.67 -5.65 1.14
C THR A 30 -16.14 -5.27 1.03
N GLY A 31 -16.45 -4.07 0.52
CA GLY A 31 -17.83 -3.59 0.34
C GLY A 31 -18.52 -4.17 -0.90
N SER A 32 -17.76 -4.69 -1.85
CA SER A 32 -18.28 -5.31 -3.08
C SER A 32 -18.65 -6.78 -2.84
N SER A 33 -19.91 -7.13 -3.09
CA SER A 33 -20.46 -8.50 -2.99
C SER A 33 -20.06 -9.42 -4.15
N SER A 34 -19.26 -8.94 -5.10
CA SER A 34 -18.97 -9.61 -6.37
C SER A 34 -17.69 -10.47 -6.28
N ASN A 35 -17.86 -11.79 -6.33
CA ASN A 35 -16.83 -12.83 -6.49
C ASN A 35 -15.75 -12.94 -5.39
N PRO A 36 -16.09 -13.49 -4.20
CA PRO A 36 -15.18 -13.60 -3.07
C PRO A 36 -13.93 -14.48 -3.33
N CYS A 37 -13.98 -15.46 -4.23
CA CYS A 37 -12.85 -16.40 -4.39
C CYS A 37 -11.61 -15.80 -5.04
N ARG A 38 -11.75 -14.82 -5.95
CA ARG A 38 -10.61 -14.19 -6.64
C ARG A 38 -10.06 -12.97 -5.89
N VAL A 39 -10.92 -12.31 -5.11
CA VAL A 39 -10.56 -11.09 -4.37
C VAL A 39 -9.94 -11.42 -3.00
N ARG A 40 -10.26 -12.58 -2.41
CA ARG A 40 -9.74 -13.00 -1.10
C ARG A 40 -8.21 -13.08 -1.00
N PRO A 41 -7.48 -13.75 -1.91
CA PRO A 41 -6.01 -13.80 -1.82
C PRO A 41 -5.38 -12.40 -1.90
N PHE A 42 -5.91 -11.55 -2.77
CA PHE A 42 -5.49 -10.16 -2.91
C PHE A 42 -5.78 -9.33 -1.65
N LEU A 43 -6.96 -9.50 -1.04
CA LEU A 43 -7.32 -8.85 0.23
C LEU A 43 -6.35 -9.23 1.36
N ASN A 44 -5.96 -10.52 1.44
CA ASN A 44 -5.02 -10.96 2.45
C ASN A 44 -3.64 -10.27 2.29
N GLU A 45 -3.13 -10.18 1.06
CA GLU A 45 -1.85 -9.52 0.79
C GLU A 45 -1.95 -8.01 1.03
N LEU A 46 -3.08 -7.39 0.68
CA LEU A 46 -3.34 -5.98 0.96
C LEU A 46 -3.42 -5.69 2.47
N GLU A 47 -4.03 -6.58 3.26
CA GLU A 47 -4.04 -6.47 4.72
C GLU A 47 -2.65 -6.63 5.33
N CYS A 48 -1.84 -7.55 4.82
CA CYS A 48 -0.45 -7.69 5.21
C CYS A 48 0.33 -6.40 4.95
N LEU A 49 0.16 -5.81 3.76
CA LEU A 49 0.81 -4.55 3.41
C LEU A 49 0.35 -3.39 4.32
N ILE A 50 -0.95 -3.28 4.62
CA ILE A 50 -1.49 -2.26 5.54
C ILE A 50 -0.82 -2.38 6.92
N LYS A 51 -0.71 -3.60 7.46
CA LYS A 51 -0.03 -3.85 8.74
C LYS A 51 1.45 -3.46 8.69
N THR A 52 2.14 -3.77 7.60
CA THR A 52 3.54 -3.37 7.41
C THR A 52 3.71 -1.85 7.35
N LEU A 53 2.81 -1.14 6.67
CA LEU A 53 2.81 0.32 6.61
C LEU A 53 2.50 0.95 7.99
N GLU A 54 1.63 0.33 8.79
CA GLU A 54 1.34 0.76 10.17
C GLU A 54 2.56 0.57 11.10
N LEU A 55 3.27 -0.55 10.97
CA LEU A 55 4.53 -0.79 11.67
C LEU A 55 5.59 0.23 11.27
N LEU A 56 5.74 0.50 9.96
CA LEU A 56 6.69 1.47 9.45
C LEU A 56 6.39 2.86 10.00
N ARG A 57 5.13 3.30 9.93
CA ARG A 57 4.65 4.56 10.53
C ARG A 57 4.97 4.67 12.02
N THR A 58 4.74 3.60 12.78
CA THR A 58 5.06 3.58 14.22
C THR A 58 6.57 3.71 14.43
N ALA A 59 7.37 2.97 13.67
CA ALA A 59 8.82 2.97 13.75
C ALA A 59 9.44 4.34 13.43
N VAL A 60 8.97 5.02 12.38
CA VAL A 60 9.45 6.37 12.03
C VAL A 60 9.12 7.38 13.12
N ASN A 61 7.91 7.31 13.70
CA ASN A 61 7.52 8.19 14.80
C ASN A 61 8.34 7.93 16.07
N SER A 62 8.75 6.68 16.33
CA SER A 62 9.58 6.31 17.48
C SER A 62 11.06 6.65 17.29
N MET A 63 11.56 6.72 16.05
CA MET A 63 12.94 7.08 15.73
C MET A 63 12.99 8.18 14.66
N PRO A 64 12.72 9.45 15.01
CA PRO A 64 12.64 10.54 14.03
C PRO A 64 13.98 10.82 13.32
N LYS A 65 15.11 10.34 13.84
CA LYS A 65 16.44 10.53 13.22
C LYS A 65 16.84 9.40 12.26
N ILE A 66 15.95 8.44 11.98
CA ILE A 66 16.29 7.32 11.09
C ILE A 66 16.21 7.75 9.62
N GLU A 67 17.32 7.60 8.90
CA GLU A 67 17.36 7.92 7.47
C GLU A 67 16.84 6.72 6.66
N ILE A 68 15.60 6.84 6.20
CA ILE A 68 14.94 5.86 5.31
C ILE A 68 14.27 6.56 4.12
N SER A 69 14.83 7.71 3.72
CA SER A 69 14.33 8.52 2.60
C SER A 69 14.29 7.75 1.28
N GLU A 70 15.09 6.69 1.13
CA GLU A 70 15.07 5.77 0.00
C GLU A 70 13.73 5.05 -0.17
N LEU A 71 12.94 4.92 0.90
CA LEU A 71 11.61 4.31 0.85
C LEU A 71 10.55 5.23 0.24
N SER A 72 10.78 6.55 0.16
CA SER A 72 9.79 7.50 -0.34
C SER A 72 9.32 7.16 -1.76
N GLY A 73 10.25 6.81 -2.67
CA GLY A 73 9.93 6.41 -4.04
C GLY A 73 9.03 5.17 -4.11
N PRO A 74 9.45 4.03 -3.51
CA PRO A 74 8.62 2.83 -3.43
C PRO A 74 7.27 3.03 -2.73
N LEU A 75 7.21 3.85 -1.67
CA LEU A 75 5.95 4.17 -0.96
C LEU A 75 4.99 4.97 -1.84
N ASP A 76 5.50 5.97 -2.56
CA ASP A 76 4.68 6.76 -3.48
C ASP A 76 4.15 5.87 -4.62
N GLU A 77 4.96 4.94 -5.13
CA GLU A 77 4.55 4.01 -6.17
C GLU A 77 3.49 3.02 -5.68
N CYS A 78 3.68 2.48 -4.47
CA CYS A 78 2.68 1.67 -3.77
C CYS A 78 1.34 2.42 -3.66
N GLY A 79 1.36 3.67 -3.17
CA GLY A 79 0.17 4.50 -3.05
C GLY A 79 -0.52 4.77 -4.39
N ARG A 80 0.25 5.03 -5.45
CA ARG A 80 -0.29 5.19 -6.81
C ARG A 80 -0.93 3.90 -7.32
N ALA A 81 -0.26 2.76 -7.16
CA ALA A 81 -0.77 1.46 -7.61
C ALA A 81 -2.11 1.11 -6.94
N CYS A 82 -2.21 1.31 -5.62
CA CYS A 82 -3.46 1.07 -4.88
C CYS A 82 -4.59 2.00 -5.35
N LYS A 83 -4.32 3.29 -5.59
CA LYS A 83 -5.32 4.23 -6.12
C LYS A 83 -5.78 3.87 -7.52
N SER A 84 -4.84 3.59 -8.43
CA SER A 84 -5.16 3.22 -9.81
C SER A 84 -6.01 1.96 -9.87
N PHE A 85 -5.68 0.96 -9.05
CA PHE A 85 -6.47 -0.26 -8.98
C PHE A 85 -7.87 -0.02 -8.39
N GLN A 86 -7.99 0.80 -7.33
CA GLN A 86 -9.30 1.17 -6.77
C GLN A 86 -10.20 1.82 -7.82
N GLN A 87 -9.66 2.79 -8.58
CA GLN A 87 -10.40 3.47 -9.65
C GLN A 87 -10.84 2.51 -10.75
N GLN A 88 -9.95 1.61 -11.18
CA GLN A 88 -10.27 0.59 -12.19
C GLN A 88 -11.34 -0.39 -11.68
N TYR A 89 -11.23 -0.82 -10.44
CA TYR A 89 -12.21 -1.71 -9.81
C TYR A 89 -13.59 -1.05 -9.76
N GLN A 90 -13.67 0.21 -9.32
CA GLN A 90 -14.92 0.96 -9.27
C GLN A 90 -15.50 1.21 -10.67
N TYR A 91 -14.67 1.58 -11.65
CA TYR A 91 -15.09 1.77 -13.04
C TYR A 91 -15.67 0.49 -13.64
N SER A 92 -14.97 -0.64 -13.48
CA SER A 92 -15.44 -1.95 -13.95
C SER A 92 -16.71 -2.46 -13.25
N HIS A 93 -17.00 -2.01 -12.02
CA HIS A 93 -18.25 -2.33 -11.31
C HIS A 93 -19.39 -1.34 -11.59
N GLN A 94 -19.10 -0.18 -12.19
CA GLN A 94 -20.10 0.78 -12.65
C GLN A 94 -20.59 0.50 -14.07
N ILE A 95 -19.82 -0.24 -14.87
CA ILE A 95 -20.14 -0.55 -16.26
C ILE A 95 -20.77 -1.94 -16.35
N SER A 96 -21.83 -2.06 -17.15
CA SER A 96 -22.55 -3.32 -17.36
C SER A 96 -21.60 -4.42 -17.85
N THR A 97 -21.82 -5.66 -17.38
CA THR A 97 -20.92 -6.82 -17.55
C THR A 97 -20.54 -7.16 -19.00
N GLU A 98 -21.29 -6.66 -20.00
CA GLU A 98 -21.01 -6.83 -21.42
C GLU A 98 -19.74 -6.08 -21.88
N ASP A 99 -19.48 -4.88 -21.35
CA ASP A 99 -18.29 -4.08 -21.71
C ASP A 99 -17.00 -4.60 -21.04
N LEU A 100 -17.13 -5.39 -19.97
CA LEU A 100 -16.01 -5.98 -19.24
C LEU A 100 -15.23 -7.00 -20.11
N HIS A 101 -15.90 -7.64 -21.06
CA HIS A 101 -15.27 -8.59 -21.99
C HIS A 101 -14.28 -7.91 -22.96
N ASN A 102 -14.42 -6.60 -23.22
CA ASN A 102 -13.49 -5.83 -24.05
C ASN A 102 -12.23 -5.39 -23.28
N LEU A 103 -12.24 -5.41 -21.95
CA LEU A 103 -11.09 -5.06 -21.11
C LEU A 103 -10.13 -6.23 -20.86
N ARG A 104 -10.45 -7.43 -21.37
CA ARG A 104 -9.65 -8.66 -21.25
C ARG A 104 -8.24 -8.57 -21.89
N GLY A 105 -7.96 -7.49 -22.61
CA GLY A 105 -6.66 -7.19 -23.22
C GLY A 105 -5.77 -6.22 -22.45
N PHE A 106 -6.13 -5.79 -21.24
CA PHE A 106 -5.34 -4.78 -20.50
C PHE A 106 -4.33 -5.42 -19.52
N PRO A 107 -3.05 -5.02 -19.54
CA PRO A 107 -2.00 -5.59 -18.70
C PRO A 107 -2.12 -5.05 -17.26
N GLY A 108 -2.96 -5.70 -16.46
CA GLY A 108 -3.30 -5.26 -15.10
C GLY A 108 -4.18 -6.25 -14.37
N THR A 109 -3.88 -7.55 -14.48
CA THR A 109 -4.62 -8.60 -13.78
C THR A 109 -4.36 -8.51 -12.26
N ILE A 110 -5.34 -8.94 -11.44
CA ILE A 110 -5.21 -9.05 -9.98
C ILE A 110 -3.89 -9.75 -9.59
N ASP A 111 -3.46 -10.75 -10.36
CA ASP A 111 -2.21 -11.48 -10.15
C ASP A 111 -0.95 -10.61 -10.29
N ASN A 112 -0.89 -9.73 -11.28
CA ASN A 112 0.24 -8.79 -11.44
C ASN A 112 0.31 -7.79 -10.28
N LEU A 113 -0.86 -7.33 -9.82
CA LEU A 113 -0.92 -6.42 -8.70
C LEU A 113 -0.59 -7.12 -7.38
N THR A 114 -1.00 -8.38 -7.22
CA THR A 114 -0.61 -9.22 -6.08
C THR A 114 0.91 -9.38 -6.01
N GLN A 115 1.57 -9.66 -7.15
CA GLN A 115 3.05 -9.74 -7.17
C GLN A 115 3.72 -8.41 -6.82
N LEU A 116 3.20 -7.29 -7.32
CA LEU A 116 3.69 -5.95 -6.97
C LEU A 116 3.54 -5.66 -5.48
N LEU A 117 2.37 -5.92 -4.89
CA LEU A 117 2.13 -5.74 -3.47
C LEU A 117 3.04 -6.64 -2.62
N ASN A 118 3.30 -7.88 -3.06
CA ASN A 118 4.19 -8.80 -2.37
C ASN A 118 5.66 -8.33 -2.41
N GLY A 119 6.09 -7.74 -3.52
CA GLY A 119 7.40 -7.10 -3.64
C GLY A 119 7.55 -5.89 -2.69
N TYR A 120 6.53 -5.02 -2.64
CA TYR A 120 6.52 -3.88 -1.71
C TYR A 120 6.51 -4.34 -0.26
N ASN A 121 5.63 -5.28 0.09
CA ASN A 121 5.50 -5.79 1.44
C ASN A 121 6.82 -6.40 1.94
N SER A 122 7.52 -7.17 1.10
CA SER A 122 8.82 -7.75 1.44
C SER A 122 9.87 -6.68 1.72
N THR A 123 9.96 -5.66 0.86
CA THR A 123 10.90 -4.53 1.03
C THR A 123 10.62 -3.75 2.31
N PHE A 124 9.36 -3.39 2.55
CA PHE A 124 8.98 -2.62 3.73
C PHE A 124 9.11 -3.42 5.02
N LYS A 125 8.82 -4.72 5.00
CA LYS A 125 8.95 -5.59 6.16
C LYS A 125 10.39 -5.74 6.62
N ILE A 126 11.34 -5.89 5.69
CA ILE A 126 12.77 -5.95 6.01
C ILE A 126 13.21 -4.67 6.74
N VAL A 127 12.80 -3.51 6.23
CA VAL A 127 13.13 -2.23 6.88
C VAL A 127 12.44 -2.14 8.24
N ALA A 128 11.14 -2.43 8.33
CA ALA A 128 10.41 -2.38 9.61
C ALA A 128 11.03 -3.30 10.69
N ASP A 129 11.43 -4.52 10.32
CA ASP A 129 12.09 -5.45 11.23
C ASP A 129 13.49 -4.97 11.64
N THR A 130 14.24 -4.35 10.72
CA THR A 130 15.55 -3.75 11.01
C THR A 130 15.41 -2.62 12.02
N ILE A 131 14.46 -1.71 11.83
CA ILE A 131 14.22 -0.61 12.77
C ILE A 131 13.78 -1.13 14.13
N ARG A 132 12.86 -2.10 14.16
CA ARG A 132 12.39 -2.71 15.41
C ARG A 132 13.52 -3.37 16.20
N TRP A 133 14.45 -4.04 15.50
CA TRP A 133 15.61 -4.65 16.13
C TRP A 133 16.52 -3.60 16.79
N VAL A 134 16.76 -2.47 16.12
CA VAL A 134 17.54 -1.34 16.65
C VAL A 134 16.87 -0.68 17.87
N ILE A 135 15.53 -0.67 17.96
CA ILE A 135 14.81 -0.09 19.11
C ILE A 135 14.87 -0.99 20.36
N THR A 136 15.00 -2.32 20.16
CA THR A 136 14.91 -3.31 21.24
C THR A 136 16.25 -3.54 21.96
N PHE A 137 17.35 -3.06 21.39
CA PHE A 137 18.72 -3.14 21.92
C PHE A 137 19.26 -1.75 22.27
#